data_AF-A0A2G6JF87-F1
#
_entry.id   AF-A0A2G6JF87-F1
#
_cell.length_a   1.000
_cell.length_b   1.000
_cell.length_c   1.000
_cell.angle_alpha   90.00
_cell.angle_beta   90.00
_cell.angle_gamma   90.00
#
_symmetry.space_group_name_H-M   'P 1'
#
loop_
_entity.id
_entity.type
_entity.pdbx_description
1 polymer ?
#
loop_
_entity_poly.entity_id
_entity_poly.type
_entity_poly.pdbx_seq_one_letter_code
_entity_poly.pdbx_strand_id
1 'polypeptide(L)'
;MNTQKLNIGLAGLFLVLTVLSLIKFFGSSANFVQYDEAQRLIPGFTPENVAVVQLTRGESEDPETPPKTQIIFQRKEEGWVMQSNAFPGAQLAAQGTLIEERILARIQRIEANVSTIINEKADEAALKSYGFGAEAWTVTCVGSNGKALAKLQIGRKAGREGDEQGLRVSGSYVKKDDRDVVLISDKPFELFDEAGDWLDKTMVSVDESQVAQIHVMNEQGEILFERIEKKGEDKKKAEKANPSDAQPQSDKPSWKVVRGPEKVGKLRDFSVSTLLARATKITAKEILQGRMTEADAQRTGLLSPAIRVVLTLRDEAKTRYQLGIGSRMEGEQAYYATTSGKPGVLFTLADWDIAEFKKDPKEHFDALPEPKKAEPKKPEPKKAEPKKTEPKKPEQQQDADAGKQAAAASNLPEKKLPAKNAPNKQAPAKLKKPGKEAAAPSKSPKPAGSDAPAKEPKKSK
;
A
#
# COMPACT_ATOMS: atom_id res chain seq x y z
N MET A 1 -48.40 19.09 54.16
CA MET A 1 -48.82 17.95 53.30
C MET A 1 -47.97 16.74 53.66
N ASN A 2 -48.53 15.53 53.65
CA ASN A 2 -47.82 14.33 54.13
C ASN A 2 -47.03 13.67 52.98
N THR A 3 -45.72 13.90 52.93
CA THR A 3 -44.81 13.46 51.87
C THR A 3 -44.71 11.94 51.73
N GLN A 4 -44.90 11.17 52.80
CA GLN A 4 -44.95 9.70 52.71
C GLN A 4 -46.10 9.21 51.80
N LYS A 5 -47.27 9.85 51.85
CA LYS A 5 -48.41 9.48 50.99
C LYS A 5 -48.14 9.78 49.50
N LEU A 6 -47.36 10.82 49.21
CA LEU A 6 -46.96 11.17 47.84
C LEU A 6 -46.00 10.12 47.27
N ASN A 7 -44.98 9.72 48.04
CA ASN A 7 -43.96 8.75 47.61
C ASN A 7 -44.56 7.35 47.35
N ILE A 8 -45.52 6.91 48.17
CA ILE A 8 -46.23 5.63 47.95
C ILE A 8 -47.05 5.67 46.64
N GLY A 9 -47.72 6.79 46.35
CA GLY A 9 -48.45 6.97 45.09
C GLY A 9 -47.53 6.94 43.86
N LEU A 10 -46.36 7.58 43.95
CA LEU A 10 -45.37 7.62 42.87
C LEU A 10 -44.75 6.23 42.61
N ALA A 11 -44.44 5.47 43.66
CA ALA A 11 -43.95 4.09 43.53
C ALA A 11 -44.98 3.16 42.88
N GLY A 12 -46.26 3.29 43.26
CA GLY A 12 -47.37 2.54 42.64
C GLY A 12 -47.53 2.86 41.15
N LEU A 13 -47.46 4.14 40.78
CA LEU A 13 -47.51 4.58 39.38
C LEU A 13 -46.35 3.99 38.55
N PHE A 14 -45.13 3.99 39.11
CA PHE A 14 -43.95 3.44 38.44
C PHE A 14 -44.08 1.93 38.21
N LEU A 15 -44.60 1.19 39.19
CA LEU A 15 -44.86 -0.25 39.06
C LEU A 15 -45.88 -0.53 37.94
N VAL A 16 -46.99 0.21 37.90
CA VAL A 16 -48.04 0.09 36.87
C VAL A 16 -47.49 0.39 35.48
N LEU A 17 -46.68 1.44 35.31
CA LEU A 17 -46.03 1.77 34.04
C LEU A 17 -45.02 0.71 33.61
N THR A 18 -44.27 0.12 34.55
CA THR A 18 -43.30 -0.95 34.27
C THR A 18 -44.03 -2.22 33.80
N VAL A 19 -45.13 -2.60 34.46
CA VAL A 19 -45.97 -3.74 34.07
C VAL A 19 -46.63 -3.51 32.71
N LEU A 20 -47.13 -2.30 32.42
CA LEU A 20 -47.68 -1.95 31.10
C LEU A 20 -46.62 -2.01 29.98
N SER A 21 -45.39 -1.59 30.24
CA SER A 21 -44.27 -1.74 29.30
C SER A 21 -43.90 -3.21 29.07
N LEU A 22 -43.86 -4.02 30.14
CA LEU A 22 -43.64 -5.47 30.03
C LEU A 22 -44.75 -6.17 29.24
N ILE A 23 -46.02 -5.81 29.49
CA ILE A 23 -47.16 -6.36 28.72
C ILE A 23 -47.10 -5.95 27.25
N LYS A 24 -46.62 -4.74 26.90
CA LYS A 24 -46.36 -4.40 25.50
C LYS A 24 -45.20 -5.20 24.91
N PHE A 25 -44.13 -5.44 25.67
CA PHE A 25 -42.99 -6.23 25.20
C PHE A 25 -43.34 -7.72 24.97
N PHE A 26 -44.15 -8.31 25.84
CA PHE A 26 -44.61 -9.71 25.71
C PHE A 26 -45.90 -9.88 24.89
N GLY A 27 -46.71 -8.84 24.73
CA GLY A 27 -47.90 -8.85 23.86
C GLY A 27 -47.58 -8.69 22.37
N SER A 28 -46.41 -8.15 22.04
CA SER A 28 -45.93 -7.98 20.66
C SER A 28 -45.16 -9.19 20.11
N SER A 29 -45.13 -10.33 20.81
CA SER A 29 -44.56 -11.58 20.27
C SER A 29 -45.55 -12.38 19.40
N ALA A 30 -46.79 -11.90 19.23
CA ALA A 30 -47.74 -12.47 18.28
C ALA A 30 -47.41 -12.00 16.85
N ASN A 31 -47.13 -12.95 15.95
CA ASN A 31 -46.74 -12.72 14.56
C ASN A 31 -45.38 -12.01 14.39
N PHE A 32 -44.33 -12.54 15.04
CA PHE A 32 -43.17 -12.85 14.21
C PHE A 32 -43.65 -13.82 13.14
N VAL A 33 -43.98 -13.29 11.96
CA VAL A 33 -43.96 -14.08 10.73
C VAL A 33 -42.62 -14.81 10.76
N GLN A 34 -42.64 -16.14 10.76
CA GLN A 34 -41.46 -16.88 10.35
C GLN A 34 -41.20 -16.41 8.93
N TYR A 35 -40.28 -15.46 8.78
CA TYR A 35 -39.70 -15.15 7.50
C TYR A 35 -39.02 -16.44 7.08
N ASP A 36 -39.70 -17.21 6.22
CA ASP A 36 -39.13 -18.37 5.55
C ASP A 36 -37.76 -17.92 5.03
N GLU A 37 -36.70 -18.53 5.57
CA GLU A 37 -35.34 -17.98 5.47
C GLU A 37 -35.02 -17.76 3.99
N ALA A 38 -34.93 -16.48 3.60
CA ALA A 38 -35.12 -16.08 2.21
C ALA A 38 -34.21 -16.91 1.30
N GLN A 39 -34.82 -17.65 0.37
CA GLN A 39 -34.13 -18.74 -0.33
C GLN A 39 -32.90 -18.18 -1.05
N ARG A 40 -31.70 -18.53 -0.57
CA ARG A 40 -30.44 -18.04 -1.15
C ARG A 40 -30.27 -18.57 -2.57
N LEU A 41 -29.76 -17.74 -3.48
CA LEU A 41 -29.48 -18.09 -4.89
C LEU A 41 -28.56 -19.32 -5.02
N ILE A 42 -27.71 -19.52 -4.01
CA ILE A 42 -26.80 -20.66 -3.90
C ILE A 42 -27.02 -21.35 -2.55
N PRO A 43 -27.94 -22.34 -2.48
CA PRO A 43 -28.21 -23.09 -1.26
C PRO A 43 -26.94 -23.76 -0.71
N GLY A 44 -26.72 -23.67 0.59
CA GLY A 44 -25.55 -24.26 1.26
C GLY A 44 -24.21 -23.52 1.05
N PHE A 45 -24.19 -22.40 0.32
CA PHE A 45 -22.96 -21.62 0.18
C PHE A 45 -22.59 -20.89 1.48
N THR A 46 -21.38 -21.11 1.96
CA THR A 46 -20.80 -20.38 3.09
C THR A 46 -19.34 -19.98 2.77
N PRO A 47 -18.88 -18.77 3.15
CA PRO A 47 -17.50 -18.30 2.91
C PRO A 47 -16.40 -19.21 3.46
N GLU A 48 -16.69 -19.96 4.53
CA GLU A 48 -15.76 -20.86 5.23
C GLU A 48 -15.42 -22.08 4.37
N ASN A 49 -16.39 -22.57 3.59
CA ASN A 49 -16.23 -23.74 2.72
C ASN A 49 -15.46 -23.44 1.42
N VAL A 50 -15.21 -22.18 1.10
CA VAL A 50 -14.51 -21.76 -0.12
C VAL A 50 -13.00 -21.83 0.08
N ALA A 51 -12.32 -22.61 -0.77
CA ALA A 51 -10.87 -22.77 -0.78
C ALA A 51 -10.20 -22.01 -1.94
N VAL A 52 -10.91 -21.77 -3.05
CA VAL A 52 -10.42 -20.98 -4.19
C VAL A 52 -11.52 -20.04 -4.70
N VAL A 53 -11.14 -18.81 -5.03
CA VAL A 53 -11.97 -17.84 -5.74
C VAL A 53 -11.26 -17.47 -7.04
N GLN A 54 -11.84 -17.79 -8.18
CA GLN A 54 -11.36 -17.38 -9.50
C GLN A 54 -12.25 -16.24 -10.03
N LEU A 55 -11.61 -15.12 -10.35
CA LEU A 55 -12.18 -14.03 -11.14
C LEU A 55 -11.66 -14.14 -12.57
N THR A 56 -12.56 -14.06 -13.55
CA THR A 56 -12.22 -14.10 -14.98
C THR A 56 -13.03 -13.05 -15.71
N ARG A 57 -12.41 -12.25 -16.59
CA ARG A 57 -13.08 -11.24 -17.43
C ARG A 57 -12.56 -11.33 -18.85
N GLY A 58 -13.45 -11.19 -19.82
CA GLY A 58 -13.16 -11.45 -21.22
C GLY A 58 -12.90 -12.93 -21.48
N GLU A 59 -13.89 -13.78 -21.19
CA GLU A 59 -13.95 -15.11 -21.81
C GLU A 59 -13.96 -14.92 -23.34
N SER A 60 -13.00 -15.56 -24.00
CA SER A 60 -12.93 -15.61 -25.45
C SER A 60 -13.93 -16.64 -25.99
N GLU A 61 -14.53 -16.37 -27.16
CA GLU A 61 -15.32 -17.38 -27.89
C GLU A 61 -14.45 -18.57 -28.34
N ASP A 62 -13.16 -18.31 -28.58
CA ASP A 62 -12.14 -19.33 -28.82
C ASP A 62 -11.55 -19.82 -27.49
N PRO A 63 -11.68 -21.12 -27.13
CA PRO A 63 -11.15 -21.68 -25.89
C PRO A 63 -9.62 -21.81 -25.85
N GLU A 64 -8.92 -21.68 -26.99
CA GLU A 64 -7.44 -21.66 -27.01
C GLU A 64 -6.87 -20.28 -26.62
N THR A 65 -7.65 -19.22 -26.78
CA THR A 65 -7.27 -17.85 -26.41
C THR A 65 -7.49 -17.63 -24.90
N PRO A 66 -6.44 -17.35 -24.11
CA PRO A 66 -6.59 -17.14 -22.67
C PRO A 66 -7.42 -15.89 -22.36
N PRO A 67 -8.19 -15.89 -21.25
CA PRO A 67 -9.01 -14.75 -20.87
C PRO A 67 -8.14 -13.51 -20.62
N LYS A 68 -8.67 -12.35 -21.01
CA LYS A 68 -7.96 -11.06 -20.89
C LYS A 68 -7.48 -10.77 -19.47
N THR A 69 -8.31 -11.11 -18.47
CA THR A 69 -7.95 -11.01 -17.06
C THR A 69 -8.34 -12.30 -16.33
N GLN A 70 -7.37 -12.91 -15.63
CA GLN A 70 -7.59 -14.03 -14.72
C GLN A 70 -6.85 -13.79 -13.40
N ILE A 71 -7.58 -13.86 -12.30
CA ILE A 71 -7.06 -13.69 -10.94
C ILE A 71 -7.60 -14.86 -10.11
N ILE A 72 -6.71 -15.63 -9.51
CA ILE A 72 -7.05 -16.80 -8.70
C ILE A 72 -6.58 -16.53 -7.27
N PHE A 73 -7.50 -16.51 -6.32
CA PHE A 73 -7.19 -16.46 -4.90
C PHE A 73 -7.33 -17.86 -4.31
N GLN A 74 -6.29 -18.35 -3.65
CA GLN A 74 -6.29 -19.61 -2.92
C GLN A 74 -6.21 -19.32 -1.42
N ARG A 75 -7.09 -19.94 -0.63
CA ARG A 75 -7.02 -19.89 0.83
C ARG A 75 -5.90 -20.79 1.33
N LYS A 76 -5.12 -20.28 2.27
CA LYS A 76 -4.03 -20.93 3.02
C LYS A 76 -4.27 -20.72 4.51
N GLU A 77 -3.48 -21.37 5.35
CA GLU A 77 -3.53 -21.22 6.81
C GLU A 77 -3.27 -19.77 7.25
N GLU A 78 -2.33 -19.09 6.59
CA GLU A 78 -1.97 -17.68 6.86
C GLU A 78 -2.94 -16.65 6.25
N GLY A 79 -3.94 -17.08 5.46
CA GLY A 79 -4.89 -16.20 4.78
C GLY A 79 -5.01 -16.47 3.28
N TRP A 80 -5.37 -15.45 2.49
CA TRP A 80 -5.55 -15.58 1.05
C TRP A 80 -4.25 -15.26 0.30
N VAL A 81 -3.85 -16.13 -0.64
CA VAL A 81 -2.76 -15.86 -1.59
C VAL A 81 -3.30 -15.73 -3.00
N MET A 82 -2.76 -14.80 -3.77
CA MET A 82 -3.10 -14.58 -5.16
C MET A 82 -2.11 -15.27 -6.09
N GLN A 83 -2.65 -15.89 -7.12
CA GLN A 83 -1.98 -16.38 -8.33
C GLN A 83 -2.64 -15.68 -9.52
N SER A 84 -1.84 -15.02 -10.36
CA SER A 84 -2.35 -14.35 -11.56
C SER A 84 -1.26 -14.30 -12.62
N ASN A 85 -1.67 -14.26 -13.89
CA ASN A 85 -0.79 -14.14 -15.05
C ASN A 85 0.03 -12.83 -15.02
N ALA A 86 -0.40 -11.81 -14.26
CA ALA A 86 0.37 -10.59 -14.01
C ALA A 86 1.63 -10.82 -13.13
N PHE A 87 1.66 -11.85 -12.30
CA PHE A 87 2.75 -12.12 -11.35
C PHE A 87 3.20 -13.60 -11.43
N PRO A 88 3.74 -14.04 -12.59
CA PRO A 88 4.01 -15.45 -12.86
C PRO A 88 5.02 -16.04 -11.85
N GLY A 89 4.63 -17.16 -11.25
CA GLY A 89 5.48 -17.92 -10.31
C GLY A 89 5.56 -17.36 -8.88
N ALA A 90 4.90 -16.25 -8.56
CA ALA A 90 4.83 -15.73 -7.20
C ALA A 90 3.51 -16.10 -6.50
N GLN A 91 3.60 -16.39 -5.21
CA GLN A 91 2.45 -16.45 -4.31
C GLN A 91 2.48 -15.18 -3.46
N LEU A 92 1.64 -14.21 -3.82
CA LEU A 92 1.58 -12.92 -3.13
C LEU A 92 0.36 -12.91 -2.21
N ALA A 93 0.52 -12.41 -0.99
CA ALA A 93 -0.62 -12.25 -0.07
C ALA A 93 -1.67 -11.31 -0.69
N ALA A 94 -2.94 -11.70 -0.61
CA ALA A 94 -4.08 -10.90 -1.04
C ALA A 94 -4.73 -10.22 0.17
N GLN A 95 -5.43 -9.12 -0.06
CA GLN A 95 -6.24 -8.47 0.97
C GLN A 95 -7.46 -9.33 1.27
N GLY A 96 -7.33 -10.26 2.22
CA GLY A 96 -8.37 -11.23 2.55
C GLY A 96 -9.73 -10.60 2.87
N THR A 97 -9.73 -9.45 3.53
CA THR A 97 -10.94 -8.65 3.81
C THR A 97 -11.67 -8.22 2.53
N LEU A 98 -10.97 -7.84 1.46
CA LEU A 98 -11.60 -7.51 0.17
C LEU A 98 -12.29 -8.74 -0.43
N ILE A 99 -11.63 -9.89 -0.41
CA ILE A 99 -12.19 -11.15 -0.94
C ILE A 99 -13.44 -11.54 -0.14
N GLU A 100 -13.35 -11.50 1.19
CA GLU A 100 -14.43 -11.88 2.08
C GLU A 100 -15.62 -10.91 2.01
N GLU A 101 -15.40 -9.59 2.04
CA GLU A 101 -16.48 -8.59 2.04
C GLU A 101 -17.05 -8.25 0.66
N ARG A 102 -16.21 -8.19 -0.39
CA ARG A 102 -16.64 -7.79 -1.75
C ARG A 102 -17.10 -8.97 -2.60
N ILE A 103 -16.65 -10.20 -2.29
CA ILE A 103 -17.01 -11.40 -3.05
C ILE A 103 -17.83 -12.36 -2.18
N LEU A 104 -17.23 -13.00 -1.17
CA LEU A 104 -17.85 -14.16 -0.51
C LEU A 104 -19.13 -13.79 0.28
N ALA A 105 -19.08 -12.75 1.10
CA ALA A 105 -20.22 -12.24 1.84
C ALA A 105 -21.30 -11.64 0.91
N ARG A 106 -20.96 -11.27 -0.33
CA ARG A 106 -21.92 -10.83 -1.33
C ARG A 106 -22.67 -12.01 -1.92
N ILE A 107 -21.94 -13.01 -2.41
CA ILE A 107 -22.50 -14.26 -2.95
C ILE A 107 -23.41 -14.94 -1.92
N GLN A 108 -23.01 -14.99 -0.65
CA GLN A 108 -23.80 -15.58 0.43
C GLN A 108 -25.14 -14.85 0.69
N ARG A 109 -25.19 -13.54 0.45
CA ARG A 109 -26.37 -12.68 0.70
C ARG A 109 -27.28 -12.50 -0.51
N ILE A 110 -26.98 -13.11 -1.66
CA ILE A 110 -27.88 -13.03 -2.81
C ILE A 110 -29.11 -13.91 -2.54
N GLU A 111 -30.22 -13.26 -2.23
CA GLU A 111 -31.54 -13.89 -2.16
C GLU A 111 -32.08 -14.16 -3.58
N ALA A 112 -32.76 -15.28 -3.76
CA ALA A 112 -33.52 -15.61 -4.97
C ALA A 112 -35.02 -15.47 -4.67
N ASN A 113 -35.44 -14.23 -4.38
CA ASN A 113 -36.84 -13.90 -4.14
C ASN A 113 -37.46 -13.26 -5.41
N VAL A 114 -38.77 -13.38 -5.61
CA VAL A 114 -39.45 -12.91 -6.84
C VAL A 114 -39.26 -11.40 -7.07
N SER A 115 -39.07 -10.61 -6.00
CA SER A 115 -38.81 -9.16 -6.06
C SER A 115 -37.39 -8.76 -6.49
N THR A 116 -36.42 -9.67 -6.47
CA THR A 116 -35.03 -9.43 -6.92
C THR A 116 -34.76 -9.98 -8.31
N ILE A 117 -35.58 -10.94 -8.76
CA ILE A 117 -35.56 -11.49 -10.12
C ILE A 117 -36.20 -10.48 -11.08
N ILE A 118 -35.44 -10.07 -12.10
CA ILE A 118 -35.87 -9.07 -13.10
C ILE A 118 -36.38 -9.76 -14.37
N ASN A 119 -35.74 -10.86 -14.73
CA ASN A 119 -36.13 -11.69 -15.84
C ASN A 119 -35.67 -13.12 -15.56
N GLU A 120 -36.55 -14.11 -15.73
CA GLU A 120 -36.22 -15.55 -15.57
C GLU A 120 -35.72 -16.20 -16.87
N LYS A 121 -35.93 -15.53 -18.01
CA LYS A 121 -35.65 -15.98 -19.37
C LYS A 121 -35.16 -14.79 -20.21
N ALA A 122 -34.11 -14.13 -19.77
CA ALA A 122 -33.49 -13.04 -20.51
C ALA A 122 -32.97 -13.53 -21.87
N ASP A 123 -33.45 -12.94 -22.96
CA ASP A 123 -32.91 -13.18 -24.30
C ASP A 123 -31.50 -12.59 -24.46
N GLU A 124 -30.83 -12.90 -25.57
CA GLU A 124 -29.45 -12.46 -25.83
C GLU A 124 -29.33 -10.91 -25.84
N ALA A 125 -30.34 -10.20 -26.33
CA ALA A 125 -30.36 -8.75 -26.35
C ALA A 125 -30.48 -8.16 -24.93
N ALA A 126 -31.35 -8.74 -24.09
CA ALA A 126 -31.49 -8.39 -22.69
C ALA A 126 -30.20 -8.71 -21.91
N LEU A 127 -29.63 -9.90 -22.06
CA LEU A 127 -28.36 -10.30 -21.44
C LEU A 127 -27.23 -9.32 -21.78
N LYS A 128 -27.08 -8.98 -23.07
CA LYS A 128 -26.12 -7.98 -23.55
C LYS A 128 -26.41 -6.59 -22.98
N SER A 129 -27.69 -6.21 -22.84
CA SER A 129 -28.08 -4.95 -22.20
C SER A 129 -27.66 -4.91 -20.73
N TYR A 130 -27.80 -6.00 -19.98
CA TYR A 130 -27.34 -6.14 -18.60
C TYR A 130 -25.81 -6.24 -18.47
N GLY A 131 -25.08 -6.23 -19.58
CA GLY A 131 -23.62 -6.30 -19.61
C GLY A 131 -23.05 -7.71 -19.49
N PHE A 132 -23.85 -8.76 -19.70
CA PHE A 132 -23.35 -10.12 -19.85
C PHE A 132 -22.77 -10.30 -21.26
N GLY A 133 -21.49 -10.69 -21.33
CA GLY A 133 -20.69 -10.75 -22.56
C GLY A 133 -19.20 -10.59 -22.22
N ALA A 134 -18.36 -10.22 -23.19
CA ALA A 134 -16.90 -10.10 -23.01
C ALA A 134 -16.46 -9.14 -21.88
N GLU A 135 -17.31 -8.21 -21.46
CA GLU A 135 -17.00 -7.27 -20.37
C GLU A 135 -17.46 -7.78 -18.98
N ALA A 136 -18.18 -8.89 -18.90
CA ALA A 136 -18.68 -9.45 -17.65
C ALA A 136 -17.56 -10.13 -16.83
N TRP A 137 -17.73 -10.14 -15.51
CA TRP A 137 -16.89 -10.90 -14.60
C TRP A 137 -17.53 -12.25 -14.30
N THR A 138 -16.86 -13.35 -14.66
CA THR A 138 -17.16 -14.69 -14.16
C THR A 138 -16.45 -14.89 -12.81
N VAL A 139 -17.24 -15.08 -11.76
CA VAL A 139 -16.77 -15.39 -10.39
C VAL A 139 -17.07 -16.86 -10.09
N THR A 140 -16.01 -17.66 -9.92
CA THR A 140 -16.12 -19.07 -9.57
C THR A 140 -15.53 -19.31 -8.17
N CYS A 141 -16.33 -19.85 -7.26
CA CYS A 141 -15.88 -20.27 -5.93
C CYS A 141 -15.81 -21.79 -5.87
N VAL A 142 -14.67 -22.34 -5.50
CA VAL A 142 -14.40 -23.78 -5.44
C VAL A 142 -14.12 -24.18 -3.99
N GLY A 143 -14.70 -25.30 -3.56
CA GLY A 143 -14.50 -25.85 -2.22
C GLY A 143 -13.18 -26.59 -2.07
N SER A 144 -12.83 -26.96 -0.83
CA SER A 144 -11.63 -27.77 -0.52
C SER A 144 -11.61 -29.14 -1.22
N ASN A 145 -12.78 -29.65 -1.62
CA ASN A 145 -12.96 -30.87 -2.40
C ASN A 145 -12.79 -30.70 -3.93
N GLY A 146 -12.37 -29.52 -4.40
CA GLY A 146 -12.19 -29.20 -5.82
C GLY A 146 -13.49 -29.02 -6.61
N LYS A 147 -14.67 -29.09 -5.97
CA LYS A 147 -15.97 -28.87 -6.64
C LYS A 147 -16.35 -27.39 -6.59
N ALA A 148 -16.92 -26.89 -7.69
CA ALA A 148 -17.52 -25.56 -7.70
C ALA A 148 -18.69 -25.50 -6.70
N LEU A 149 -18.63 -24.55 -5.77
CA LEU A 149 -19.72 -24.21 -4.84
C LEU A 149 -20.60 -23.11 -5.41
N ALA A 150 -20.01 -22.21 -6.21
CA ALA A 150 -20.69 -21.14 -6.91
C ALA A 150 -20.01 -20.86 -8.25
N LYS A 151 -20.79 -20.57 -9.30
CA LYS A 151 -20.33 -19.88 -10.50
C LYS A 151 -21.38 -18.85 -10.89
N LEU A 152 -20.97 -17.59 -10.95
CA LEU A 152 -21.83 -16.44 -11.23
C LEU A 152 -21.17 -15.56 -12.29
N GLN A 153 -21.98 -15.03 -13.20
CA GLN A 153 -21.60 -13.92 -14.06
C GLN A 153 -22.12 -12.62 -13.43
N ILE A 154 -21.25 -11.61 -13.37
CA ILE A 154 -21.53 -10.28 -12.84
C ILE A 154 -21.46 -9.29 -14.01
N GLY A 155 -22.61 -8.71 -14.35
CA GLY A 155 -22.77 -7.74 -15.43
C GLY A 155 -22.55 -6.30 -14.99
N ARG A 156 -23.18 -5.35 -15.70
CA ARG A 156 -23.03 -3.92 -15.44
C ARG A 156 -23.69 -3.49 -14.12
N LYS A 157 -23.28 -2.34 -13.60
CA LYS A 157 -23.95 -1.65 -12.50
C LYS A 157 -25.32 -1.13 -12.96
N ALA A 158 -26.38 -1.52 -12.26
CA ALA A 158 -27.74 -1.03 -12.45
C ALA A 158 -27.97 0.32 -11.76
N GLY A 159 -28.88 1.12 -12.32
CA GLY A 159 -29.20 2.45 -11.81
C GLY A 159 -28.17 3.51 -12.22
N ARG A 160 -27.59 3.37 -13.43
CA ARG A 160 -26.82 4.47 -14.03
C ARG A 160 -27.79 5.52 -14.59
N GLU A 161 -27.38 6.77 -14.51
CA GLU A 161 -28.07 7.89 -15.15
C GLU A 161 -28.16 7.62 -16.67
N GLY A 162 -29.38 7.33 -17.16
CA GLY A 162 -29.63 6.85 -18.52
C GLY A 162 -30.23 5.43 -18.65
N ASP A 163 -30.40 4.67 -17.56
CA ASP A 163 -31.19 3.43 -17.58
C ASP A 163 -32.69 3.76 -17.81
N GLU A 164 -33.16 3.65 -19.06
CA GLU A 164 -34.52 4.06 -19.50
C GLU A 164 -35.68 3.42 -18.73
N GLN A 165 -35.46 2.29 -18.05
CA GLN A 165 -36.49 1.57 -17.30
C GLN A 165 -36.90 2.23 -15.96
N GLY A 166 -36.25 3.33 -15.54
CA GLY A 166 -36.67 4.12 -14.38
C GLY A 166 -36.61 3.41 -13.01
N LEU A 167 -36.07 2.19 -12.97
CA LEU A 167 -35.87 1.41 -11.76
C LEU A 167 -34.89 2.14 -10.83
N ARG A 168 -35.39 2.64 -9.70
CA ARG A 168 -34.59 3.28 -8.62
C ARG A 168 -33.70 2.28 -7.85
N VAL A 169 -33.40 1.12 -8.43
CA VAL A 169 -32.68 0.03 -7.78
C VAL A 169 -31.21 0.12 -8.15
N SER A 170 -30.37 0.47 -7.19
CA SER A 170 -28.91 0.47 -7.33
C SER A 170 -28.34 -0.93 -7.11
N GLY A 171 -27.45 -1.41 -7.96
CA GLY A 171 -26.83 -2.72 -7.75
C GLY A 171 -25.97 -3.20 -8.90
N SER A 172 -25.72 -4.50 -8.95
CA SER A 172 -25.14 -5.17 -10.13
C SER A 172 -26.08 -6.25 -10.63
N TYR A 173 -26.17 -6.41 -11.95
CA TYR A 173 -26.84 -7.55 -12.55
C TYR A 173 -26.02 -8.82 -12.29
N VAL A 174 -26.65 -9.86 -11.77
CA VAL A 174 -26.05 -11.16 -11.49
C VAL A 174 -26.82 -12.24 -12.24
N LYS A 175 -26.11 -13.10 -12.97
CA LYS A 175 -26.63 -14.31 -13.62
C LYS A 175 -25.93 -15.53 -13.02
N LYS A 176 -26.67 -16.61 -12.82
CA LYS A 176 -26.12 -17.93 -12.49
C LYS A 176 -25.95 -18.73 -13.79
N ASP A 177 -24.80 -19.38 -13.97
CA ASP A 177 -24.40 -20.04 -15.24
C ASP A 177 -25.54 -20.87 -15.89
N ASP A 178 -26.24 -21.66 -15.07
CA ASP A 178 -27.25 -22.63 -15.51
C ASP A 178 -28.68 -22.04 -15.70
N ARG A 179 -28.89 -20.73 -15.53
CA ARG A 179 -30.22 -20.09 -15.63
C ARG A 179 -30.15 -18.67 -16.20
N ASP A 180 -31.07 -18.34 -17.10
CA ASP A 180 -31.29 -16.96 -17.58
C ASP A 180 -32.03 -16.05 -16.56
N VAL A 181 -31.85 -16.35 -15.27
CA VAL A 181 -32.34 -15.56 -14.15
C VAL A 181 -31.35 -14.45 -13.87
N VAL A 182 -31.76 -13.21 -14.17
CA VAL A 182 -31.00 -11.99 -13.89
C VAL A 182 -31.57 -11.33 -12.63
N LEU A 183 -30.72 -11.14 -11.62
CA LEU A 183 -31.07 -10.46 -10.37
C LEU A 183 -30.32 -9.13 -10.25
N ILE A 184 -30.89 -8.15 -9.56
CA ILE A 184 -30.11 -7.02 -9.02
C ILE A 184 -29.71 -7.33 -7.57
N SER A 185 -28.39 -7.36 -7.33
CA SER A 185 -27.79 -7.34 -5.99
C SER A 185 -28.08 -6.02 -5.27
N ASP A 186 -28.37 -6.03 -3.97
CA ASP A 186 -28.72 -4.85 -3.14
C ASP A 186 -27.70 -3.70 -3.23
N LYS A 187 -26.44 -4.06 -3.45
CA LYS A 187 -25.30 -3.16 -3.66
C LYS A 187 -24.48 -3.67 -4.85
N PRO A 188 -23.79 -2.78 -5.58
CA PRO A 188 -22.93 -3.19 -6.68
C PRO A 188 -21.78 -4.08 -6.20
N PHE A 189 -21.40 -5.03 -7.04
CA PHE A 189 -20.10 -5.68 -6.95
C PHE A 189 -19.03 -4.71 -7.42
N GLU A 190 -18.10 -4.37 -6.54
CA GLU A 190 -16.96 -3.51 -6.83
C GLU A 190 -15.69 -4.36 -6.94
N LEU A 191 -15.56 -5.04 -8.09
CA LEU A 191 -14.39 -5.84 -8.44
C LEU A 191 -13.33 -4.94 -9.10
N PHE A 192 -12.05 -5.13 -8.74
CA PHE A 192 -10.95 -4.41 -9.38
C PHE A 192 -10.42 -5.15 -10.60
N ASP A 193 -10.14 -4.39 -11.65
CA ASP A 193 -9.61 -4.87 -12.94
C ASP A 193 -8.12 -5.19 -12.87
N GLU A 194 -7.39 -4.48 -12.03
CA GLU A 194 -5.95 -4.65 -11.86
C GLU A 194 -5.66 -5.63 -10.71
N ALA A 195 -4.88 -6.67 -11.01
CA ALA A 195 -4.48 -7.66 -10.02
C ALA A 195 -3.71 -7.05 -8.83
N GLY A 196 -3.04 -5.90 -9.04
CA GLY A 196 -2.31 -5.17 -8.01
C GLY A 196 -3.17 -4.53 -6.91
N ASP A 197 -4.46 -4.28 -7.17
CA ASP A 197 -5.39 -3.70 -6.18
C ASP A 197 -5.89 -4.73 -5.17
N TRP A 198 -5.86 -6.01 -5.53
CA TRP A 198 -6.24 -7.12 -4.65
C TRP A 198 -5.10 -7.56 -3.70
N LEU A 199 -3.88 -7.05 -3.89
CA LEU A 199 -2.70 -7.50 -3.15
C LEU A 199 -2.52 -6.80 -1.80
N ASP A 200 -2.11 -7.55 -0.79
CA ASP A 200 -1.49 -6.95 0.39
C ASP A 200 -0.08 -6.48 0.03
N LYS A 201 0.05 -5.16 -0.10
CA LYS A 201 1.29 -4.49 -0.46
C LYS A 201 2.29 -4.41 0.71
N THR A 202 1.97 -4.94 1.89
CA THR A 202 2.92 -5.05 3.01
C THR A 202 4.05 -6.01 2.64
N MET A 203 5.28 -5.50 2.46
CA MET A 203 6.47 -6.29 2.09
C MET A 203 7.26 -6.74 3.31
N VAL A 204 7.29 -5.93 4.37
CA VAL A 204 7.90 -6.24 5.66
C VAL A 204 6.94 -5.80 6.76
N SER A 205 6.70 -6.68 7.73
CA SER A 205 5.99 -6.36 8.97
C SER A 205 6.70 -7.08 10.12
N VAL A 206 7.39 -6.31 10.96
CA VAL A 206 8.19 -6.77 12.08
C VAL A 206 7.75 -6.00 13.33
N ASP A 207 7.59 -6.67 14.46
CA ASP A 207 7.37 -5.97 15.73
C ASP A 207 8.64 -5.19 16.12
N GLU A 208 8.50 -3.87 16.30
CA GLU A 208 9.57 -3.00 16.77
C GLU A 208 10.23 -3.52 18.05
N SER A 209 9.51 -4.21 18.94
CA SER A 209 10.04 -4.78 20.18
C SER A 209 11.09 -5.88 19.94
N GLN A 210 10.99 -6.58 18.81
CA GLN A 210 11.86 -7.69 18.42
C GLN A 210 13.16 -7.26 17.74
N VAL A 211 13.28 -6.01 17.29
CA VAL A 211 14.50 -5.52 16.63
C VAL A 211 15.64 -5.35 17.63
N ALA A 212 16.77 -6.04 17.39
CA ALA A 212 18.02 -5.89 18.14
C ALA A 212 18.91 -4.81 17.53
N GLN A 213 19.04 -4.80 16.19
CA GLN A 213 19.91 -3.89 15.46
C GLN A 213 19.23 -3.36 14.20
N ILE A 214 19.53 -2.12 13.83
CA ILE A 214 19.18 -1.51 12.54
C ILE A 214 20.43 -0.91 11.91
N HIS A 215 20.74 -1.37 10.69
CA HIS A 215 21.89 -0.96 9.89
C HIS A 215 21.39 -0.29 8.62
N VAL A 216 21.80 0.96 8.38
CA VAL A 216 21.51 1.70 7.15
C VAL A 216 22.84 1.99 6.45
N MET A 217 22.90 1.68 5.16
CA MET A 217 24.02 1.97 4.27
C MET A 217 23.49 2.73 3.05
N ASN A 218 24.13 3.83 2.68
CA ASN A 218 23.82 4.64 1.50
C ASN A 218 25.11 5.22 0.89
N GLU A 219 24.99 6.03 -0.16
CA GLU A 219 26.14 6.65 -0.85
C GLU A 219 26.93 7.61 0.06
N GLN A 220 26.31 8.13 1.12
CA GLN A 220 26.90 9.08 2.07
C GLN A 220 27.65 8.38 3.21
N GLY A 221 27.40 7.10 3.46
CA GLY A 221 28.10 6.27 4.43
C GLY A 221 27.24 5.16 5.04
N GLU A 222 27.57 4.76 6.26
CA GLU A 222 26.78 3.76 7.00
C GLU A 222 26.58 4.14 8.47
N ILE A 223 25.49 3.64 9.05
CA ILE A 223 25.17 3.77 10.47
C ILE A 223 24.50 2.50 11.00
N LEU A 224 25.02 1.99 12.12
CA LEU A 224 24.56 0.79 12.80
C LEU A 224 24.17 1.15 14.23
N PHE A 225 22.89 1.00 14.53
CA PHE A 225 22.35 1.12 15.87
C PHE A 225 22.11 -0.26 16.47
N GLU A 226 22.47 -0.42 17.74
CA GLU A 226 22.15 -1.60 18.55
C GLU A 226 21.32 -1.17 19.77
N ARG A 227 20.25 -1.90 20.03
CA ARG A 227 19.36 -1.64 21.17
C ARG A 227 20.06 -2.03 22.47
N ILE A 228 20.07 -1.12 23.43
CA ILE A 228 20.64 -1.37 24.75
C ILE A 228 19.57 -2.07 25.59
N GLU A 229 19.87 -3.28 26.07
CA GLU A 229 18.98 -3.97 26.99
C GLU A 229 19.21 -3.46 28.41
N LYS A 230 18.17 -2.85 29.01
CA LYS A 230 18.16 -2.57 30.46
C LYS A 230 18.25 -3.92 31.19
N LYS A 231 19.35 -4.18 31.89
CA LYS A 231 19.49 -5.39 32.72
C LYS A 231 18.38 -5.40 33.78
N GLY A 232 17.81 -6.58 34.06
CA GLY A 232 16.56 -6.72 34.81
C GLY A 232 16.54 -6.19 36.26
N GLU A 233 17.70 -5.81 36.82
CA GLU A 233 17.80 -5.22 38.16
C GLU A 233 17.12 -3.83 38.24
N ASP A 234 17.23 -3.00 37.20
CA ASP A 234 16.57 -1.68 37.17
C ASP A 234 15.04 -1.83 37.12
N LYS A 235 14.52 -2.89 36.48
CA LYS A 235 13.08 -3.14 36.35
C LYS A 235 12.44 -3.40 37.71
N LYS A 236 13.13 -4.16 38.60
CA LYS A 236 12.69 -4.41 39.99
C LYS A 236 12.72 -3.16 40.88
N LYS A 237 13.46 -2.12 40.49
CA LYS A 237 13.54 -0.86 41.24
C LYS A 237 12.42 0.11 40.84
N ALA A 238 12.01 0.10 39.57
CA ALA A 238 10.84 0.84 39.08
C ALA A 238 9.52 0.31 39.67
N GLU A 239 9.38 -1.02 39.79
CA GLU A 239 8.17 -1.67 40.33
C GLU A 239 7.88 -1.38 41.83
N LYS A 240 8.87 -0.82 42.56
CA LYS A 240 8.71 -0.37 43.94
C LYS A 240 8.39 1.13 44.09
N ALA A 241 8.30 1.87 42.99
CA ALA A 241 7.88 3.27 43.02
C ALA A 241 6.35 3.36 43.12
N ASN A 242 5.85 4.34 43.88
CA ASN A 242 4.42 4.46 44.19
C ASN A 242 3.65 4.83 42.90
N PRO A 243 2.64 4.06 42.45
CA PRO A 243 2.00 4.25 41.14
C PRO A 243 1.17 5.53 41.00
N SER A 244 1.00 6.31 42.07
CA SER A 244 0.24 7.57 42.07
C SER A 244 1.03 8.79 41.57
N ASP A 245 2.37 8.75 41.59
CA ASP A 245 3.23 9.91 41.25
C ASP A 245 4.00 9.71 39.94
N ALA A 246 3.98 8.50 39.38
CA ALA A 246 4.63 8.19 38.12
C ALA A 246 3.77 8.70 36.95
N GLN A 247 4.11 9.86 36.38
CA GLN A 247 3.79 10.11 34.98
C GLN A 247 4.24 8.88 34.16
N PRO A 248 3.45 8.42 33.16
CA PRO A 248 3.80 7.25 32.36
C PRO A 248 5.07 7.55 31.55
N GLN A 249 6.22 7.29 32.18
CA GLN A 249 7.54 7.51 31.64
C GLN A 249 7.79 6.40 30.62
N SER A 250 7.23 6.62 29.42
CA SER A 250 7.18 5.67 28.32
C SER A 250 8.47 4.89 28.22
N ASP A 251 8.38 3.56 28.22
CA ASP A 251 9.52 2.62 28.21
C ASP A 251 10.23 2.62 26.85
N LYS A 252 10.75 3.79 26.46
CA LYS A 252 11.40 4.03 25.18
C LYS A 252 12.69 3.21 25.13
N PRO A 253 12.90 2.41 24.07
CA PRO A 253 14.12 1.65 23.92
C PRO A 253 15.30 2.62 23.77
N SER A 254 16.34 2.44 24.58
CA SER A 254 17.60 3.15 24.43
C SER A 254 18.46 2.47 23.36
N TRP A 255 19.14 3.27 22.56
CA TRP A 255 19.97 2.81 21.43
C TRP A 255 21.40 3.33 21.60
N LYS A 256 22.38 2.52 21.24
CA LYS A 256 23.78 2.93 21.07
C LYS A 256 24.16 2.87 19.60
N VAL A 257 25.08 3.74 19.19
CA VAL A 257 25.73 3.67 17.89
C VAL A 257 26.91 2.71 18.00
N VAL A 258 26.92 1.67 17.17
CA VAL A 258 28.02 0.69 17.10
C VAL A 258 28.97 1.03 15.96
N ARG A 259 28.42 1.56 14.86
CA ARG A 259 29.18 2.11 13.73
C ARG A 259 28.44 3.34 13.20
N GLY A 260 29.17 4.35 12.76
CA GLY A 260 28.59 5.60 12.30
C GLY A 260 29.67 6.63 11.97
N PRO A 261 29.27 7.87 11.64
CA PRO A 261 30.20 8.95 11.35
C PRO A 261 31.00 9.35 12.60
N GLU A 262 32.28 9.65 12.41
CA GLU A 262 33.12 10.24 13.45
C GLU A 262 32.82 11.73 13.66
N LYS A 263 33.21 12.27 14.82
CA LYS A 263 33.16 13.71 15.15
C LYS A 263 31.75 14.31 15.01
N VAL A 264 30.76 13.60 15.52
CA VAL A 264 29.36 14.04 15.65
C VAL A 264 29.01 14.28 17.12
N GLY A 265 27.93 15.02 17.39
CA GLY A 265 27.41 15.26 18.73
C GLY A 265 26.59 14.09 19.26
N LYS A 266 25.63 14.38 20.15
CA LYS A 266 24.74 13.35 20.72
C LYS A 266 23.81 12.80 19.64
N LEU A 267 23.53 11.50 19.70
CA LEU A 267 22.45 10.87 18.93
C LEU A 267 21.09 11.50 19.29
N ARG A 268 20.30 11.82 18.27
CA ARG A 268 18.92 12.30 18.41
C ARG A 268 17.96 11.13 18.57
N ASP A 269 17.36 10.97 19.74
CA ASP A 269 16.48 9.83 20.07
C ASP A 269 15.36 9.61 19.03
N PHE A 270 14.77 10.70 18.51
CA PHE A 270 13.71 10.62 17.49
C PHE A 270 14.18 10.01 16.17
N SER A 271 15.45 10.21 15.78
CA SER A 271 15.96 9.75 14.48
C SER A 271 15.98 8.22 14.40
N VAL A 272 16.42 7.54 15.46
CA VAL A 272 16.37 6.06 15.48
C VAL A 272 14.93 5.55 15.52
N SER A 273 14.03 6.23 16.26
CA SER A 273 12.62 5.87 16.28
C SER A 273 11.96 5.98 14.90
N THR A 274 12.24 7.05 14.14
CA THR A 274 11.69 7.22 12.78
C THR A 274 12.27 6.20 11.79
N LEU A 275 13.59 5.93 11.86
CA LEU A 275 14.23 4.89 11.04
C LEU A 275 13.65 3.50 11.33
N LEU A 276 13.47 3.18 12.61
CA LEU A 276 12.91 1.90 13.07
C LEU A 276 11.48 1.72 12.55
N ALA A 277 10.58 2.67 12.83
CA ALA A 277 9.17 2.59 12.46
C ALA A 277 8.96 2.44 10.94
N ARG A 278 9.85 3.04 10.13
CA ARG A 278 9.86 2.86 8.67
C ARG A 278 10.40 1.50 8.26
N ALA A 279 11.53 1.06 8.84
CA ALA A 279 12.17 -0.18 8.46
C ALA A 279 11.37 -1.43 8.87
N THR A 280 10.61 -1.36 9.96
CA THR A 280 9.79 -2.48 10.46
C THR A 280 8.48 -2.66 9.72
N LYS A 281 7.93 -1.61 9.10
CA LYS A 281 6.73 -1.69 8.27
C LYS A 281 6.96 -1.07 6.89
N ILE A 282 7.31 -1.92 5.92
CA ILE A 282 7.49 -1.52 4.52
C ILE A 282 6.25 -1.91 3.73
N THR A 283 5.59 -0.93 3.12
CA THR A 283 4.48 -1.12 2.18
C THR A 283 4.90 -0.69 0.79
N ALA A 284 4.73 -1.55 -0.21
CA ALA A 284 4.94 -1.20 -1.60
C ALA A 284 3.89 -0.18 -2.08
N LYS A 285 4.31 0.80 -2.88
CA LYS A 285 3.39 1.62 -3.69
C LYS A 285 2.73 0.73 -4.74
N GLU A 286 3.55 -0.04 -5.45
CA GLU A 286 3.17 -0.94 -6.53
C GLU A 286 4.08 -2.18 -6.53
N ILE A 287 3.55 -3.34 -6.91
CA ILE A 287 4.33 -4.56 -7.13
C ILE A 287 4.44 -4.73 -8.64
N LEU A 288 5.66 -4.72 -9.16
CA LEU A 288 5.92 -4.73 -10.61
C LEU A 288 6.08 -6.15 -11.15
N GLN A 289 6.76 -7.02 -10.40
CA GLN A 289 7.01 -8.41 -10.80
C GLN A 289 7.03 -9.31 -9.58
N GLY A 290 6.44 -10.50 -9.73
CA GLY A 290 6.52 -11.55 -8.71
C GLY A 290 7.90 -12.22 -8.61
N ARG A 291 8.69 -12.19 -9.70
CA ARG A 291 10.01 -12.81 -9.78
C ARG A 291 10.97 -11.96 -10.63
N MET A 292 11.81 -11.19 -9.96
CA MET A 292 12.91 -10.39 -10.49
C MET A 292 13.99 -11.29 -11.11
N THR A 293 14.42 -10.96 -12.33
CA THR A 293 15.61 -11.59 -12.95
C THR A 293 16.90 -10.83 -12.58
N GLU A 294 18.06 -11.42 -12.85
CA GLU A 294 19.34 -10.71 -12.68
C GLU A 294 19.44 -9.48 -13.60
N ALA A 295 18.89 -9.56 -14.82
CA ALA A 295 18.81 -8.43 -15.74
C ALA A 295 17.90 -7.31 -15.22
N ASP A 296 16.78 -7.65 -14.57
CA ASP A 296 15.95 -6.68 -13.85
C ASP A 296 16.72 -6.05 -12.69
N ALA A 297 17.42 -6.84 -11.89
CA ALA A 297 18.23 -6.35 -10.77
C ALA A 297 19.35 -5.40 -11.23
N GLN A 298 19.99 -5.68 -12.37
CA GLN A 298 20.99 -4.78 -12.96
C GLN A 298 20.34 -3.48 -13.46
N ARG A 299 19.26 -3.58 -14.26
CA ARG A 299 18.54 -2.43 -14.83
C ARG A 299 17.96 -1.49 -13.77
N THR A 300 17.50 -2.04 -12.65
CA THR A 300 16.89 -1.30 -11.53
C THR A 300 17.89 -0.83 -10.48
N GLY A 301 19.19 -1.14 -10.63
CA GLY A 301 20.21 -0.84 -9.62
C GLY A 301 20.09 -1.66 -8.34
N LEU A 302 19.33 -2.75 -8.32
CA LEU A 302 19.15 -3.64 -7.16
C LEU A 302 20.23 -4.72 -7.04
N LEU A 303 21.07 -4.93 -8.07
CA LEU A 303 22.28 -5.76 -7.98
C LEU A 303 23.31 -5.15 -7.00
N SER A 304 23.44 -3.82 -7.02
CA SER A 304 24.21 -3.01 -6.07
C SER A 304 23.33 -1.86 -5.56
N PRO A 305 22.41 -2.12 -4.59
CA PRO A 305 21.44 -1.14 -4.11
C PRO A 305 22.11 0.15 -3.62
N ALA A 306 21.62 1.29 -4.10
CA ALA A 306 22.07 2.62 -3.67
C ALA A 306 21.79 2.87 -2.18
N ILE A 307 20.76 2.22 -1.63
CA ILE A 307 20.50 2.16 -0.19
C ILE A 307 20.23 0.72 0.21
N ARG A 308 20.81 0.29 1.34
CA ARG A 308 20.56 -1.00 1.97
C ARG A 308 20.20 -0.79 3.44
N VAL A 309 19.03 -1.29 3.84
CA VAL A 309 18.60 -1.32 5.24
C VAL A 309 18.58 -2.77 5.70
N VAL A 310 19.16 -3.07 6.87
CA VAL A 310 19.15 -4.40 7.48
C VAL A 310 18.64 -4.30 8.90
N LEU A 311 17.54 -5.01 9.20
CA LEU A 311 17.10 -5.28 10.56
C LEU A 311 17.65 -6.63 11.01
N THR A 312 18.20 -6.70 12.22
CA THR A 312 18.52 -7.97 12.89
C THR A 312 17.61 -8.11 14.11
N LEU A 313 16.93 -9.25 14.23
CA LEU A 313 16.02 -9.53 15.34
C LEU A 313 16.76 -10.05 16.59
N ARG A 314 16.02 -10.09 17.70
CA ARG A 314 16.42 -10.58 19.03
C ARG A 314 16.24 -12.09 19.23
N ASP A 315 15.74 -12.78 18.21
CA ASP A 315 15.58 -14.23 18.23
C ASP A 315 16.93 -14.95 18.30
N GLU A 316 16.90 -16.23 18.70
CA GLU A 316 18.14 -17.03 18.85
C GLU A 316 18.89 -17.17 17.52
N ALA A 317 18.15 -17.22 16.40
CA ALA A 317 18.70 -17.26 15.04
C ALA A 317 19.27 -15.92 14.56
N LYS A 318 18.99 -14.81 15.23
CA LYS A 318 19.32 -13.43 14.81
C LYS A 318 18.86 -13.15 13.38
N THR A 319 17.59 -13.45 13.10
CA THR A 319 16.98 -13.36 11.77
C THR A 319 17.19 -11.97 11.17
N ARG A 320 17.54 -11.93 9.87
CA ARG A 320 17.87 -10.70 9.15
C ARG A 320 16.86 -10.38 8.05
N TYR A 321 16.22 -9.22 8.17
CA TYR A 321 15.42 -8.63 7.10
C TYR A 321 16.25 -7.58 6.40
N GLN A 322 16.56 -7.81 5.12
CA GLN A 322 17.26 -6.85 4.27
C GLN A 322 16.25 -6.22 3.30
N LEU A 323 16.29 -4.90 3.19
CA LEU A 323 15.64 -4.10 2.16
C LEU A 323 16.76 -3.51 1.27
N GLY A 324 16.71 -3.81 -0.03
CA GLY A 324 17.52 -3.13 -1.03
C GLY A 324 16.66 -2.12 -1.78
N ILE A 325 17.15 -0.89 -1.91
CA ILE A 325 16.52 0.18 -2.69
C ILE A 325 17.51 0.58 -3.78
N GLY A 326 17.07 0.47 -5.03
CA GLY A 326 17.87 0.71 -6.23
C GLY A 326 17.66 2.12 -6.77
N SER A 327 17.70 2.23 -8.09
CA SER A 327 17.53 3.48 -8.83
C SER A 327 16.13 4.07 -8.65
N ARG A 328 16.06 5.40 -8.83
CA ARG A 328 14.79 6.11 -8.99
C ARG A 328 14.13 5.72 -10.31
N MET A 329 12.81 5.64 -10.34
CA MET A 329 12.03 5.52 -11.57
C MET A 329 12.03 6.82 -12.36
N GLU A 330 12.21 6.73 -13.68
CA GLU A 330 12.17 7.89 -14.57
C GLU A 330 10.78 8.52 -14.58
N GLY A 331 10.70 9.86 -14.51
CA GLY A 331 9.44 10.61 -14.46
C GLY A 331 8.67 10.55 -13.13
N GLU A 332 9.06 9.69 -12.18
CA GLU A 332 8.28 9.43 -10.98
C GLU A 332 8.95 9.84 -9.66
N GLN A 333 8.15 9.90 -8.58
CA GLN A 333 8.62 10.01 -7.19
C GLN A 333 8.61 8.62 -6.52
N ALA A 334 9.20 7.64 -7.20
CA ALA A 334 9.27 6.25 -6.75
C ALA A 334 10.63 5.62 -7.05
N TYR A 335 10.96 4.55 -6.32
CA TYR A 335 12.24 3.84 -6.37
C TYR A 335 12.01 2.34 -6.43
N TYR A 336 12.82 1.64 -7.22
CA TYR A 336 12.79 0.18 -7.25
C TYR A 336 13.30 -0.40 -5.93
N ALA A 337 12.65 -1.44 -5.43
CA ALA A 337 12.98 -2.08 -4.16
C ALA A 337 12.76 -3.60 -4.20
N THR A 338 13.51 -4.30 -3.35
CA THR A 338 13.34 -5.74 -3.08
C THR A 338 13.68 -6.06 -1.62
N THR A 339 13.17 -7.18 -1.08
CA THR A 339 13.43 -7.57 0.32
C THR A 339 13.65 -9.07 0.50
N SER A 340 14.48 -9.44 1.48
CA SER A 340 14.70 -10.85 1.85
C SER A 340 13.46 -11.54 2.44
N GLY A 341 12.48 -10.78 2.96
CA GLY A 341 11.23 -11.35 3.48
C GLY A 341 10.28 -11.86 2.39
N LYS A 342 10.41 -11.37 1.15
CA LYS A 342 9.65 -11.80 -0.04
C LYS A 342 10.63 -11.93 -1.21
N PRO A 343 11.51 -12.95 -1.20
CA PRO A 343 12.65 -13.03 -2.09
C PRO A 343 12.20 -13.12 -3.55
N GLY A 344 12.82 -12.28 -4.39
CA GLY A 344 12.49 -12.18 -5.82
C GLY A 344 11.32 -11.26 -6.14
N VAL A 345 10.56 -10.73 -5.19
CA VAL A 345 9.54 -9.72 -5.52
C VAL A 345 10.22 -8.38 -5.84
N LEU A 346 9.88 -7.81 -6.99
CA LEU A 346 10.25 -6.45 -7.40
C LEU A 346 9.06 -5.53 -7.20
N PHE A 347 9.25 -4.49 -6.41
CA PHE A 347 8.22 -3.52 -6.07
C PHE A 347 8.78 -2.09 -6.06
N THR A 348 7.90 -1.12 -5.87
CA THR A 348 8.25 0.31 -5.79
C THR A 348 7.96 0.85 -4.39
N LEU A 349 8.82 1.76 -3.92
CA LEU A 349 8.60 2.58 -2.73
C LEU A 349 8.44 4.04 -3.14
N ALA A 350 7.62 4.80 -2.42
CA ALA A 350 7.50 6.23 -2.69
C ALA A 350 8.73 6.98 -2.16
N ASP A 351 9.03 8.15 -2.74
CA ASP A 351 10.17 8.97 -2.31
C ASP A 351 10.11 9.33 -0.81
N TRP A 352 8.90 9.57 -0.29
CA TRP A 352 8.65 9.87 1.11
C TRP A 352 8.85 8.68 2.06
N ASP A 353 8.76 7.42 1.59
CA ASP A 353 9.04 6.21 2.38
C ASP A 353 10.54 6.10 2.69
N ILE A 354 11.38 6.47 1.73
CA ILE A 354 12.83 6.27 1.78
C ILE A 354 13.62 7.51 2.20
N ALA A 355 12.95 8.66 2.37
CA ALA A 355 13.57 9.94 2.69
C ALA A 355 14.49 9.90 3.92
N GLU A 356 14.16 9.12 4.96
CA GLU A 356 15.01 8.95 6.15
C GLU A 356 16.25 8.11 5.89
N PHE A 357 16.19 7.12 4.98
CA PHE A 357 17.33 6.25 4.65
C PHE A 357 18.34 6.92 3.70
N LYS A 358 17.98 8.07 3.11
CA LYS A 358 18.82 8.89 2.21
C LYS A 358 19.70 9.92 2.93
N LYS A 359 19.43 10.22 4.20
CA LYS A 359 20.15 11.27 4.93
C LYS A 359 21.63 10.91 5.06
N ASP A 360 22.51 11.93 5.12
CA ASP A 360 23.87 11.68 5.58
C ASP A 360 23.76 11.11 7.02
N PRO A 361 24.43 9.99 7.35
CA PRO A 361 24.48 9.45 8.70
C PRO A 361 24.68 10.50 9.82
N LYS A 362 25.37 11.62 9.54
CA LYS A 362 25.59 12.74 10.47
C LYS A 362 24.32 13.49 10.86
N GLU A 363 23.28 13.51 10.02
CA GLU A 363 22.03 14.23 10.29
C GLU A 363 21.22 13.63 11.46
N HIS A 364 21.50 12.38 11.83
CA HIS A 364 20.90 11.72 12.99
C HIS A 364 21.50 12.18 14.33
N PHE A 365 22.51 13.06 14.31
CA PHE A 365 23.20 13.58 15.48
C PHE A 365 23.05 15.09 15.59
N ASP A 366 23.21 15.60 16.81
CA ASP A 366 23.42 17.01 17.05
C ASP A 366 24.79 17.45 16.52
N ALA A 367 24.91 18.73 16.17
CA ALA A 367 26.21 19.31 15.86
C ALA A 367 27.12 19.17 17.08
N LEU A 368 28.41 18.92 16.85
CA LEU A 368 29.39 19.10 17.92
C LEU A 368 29.28 20.54 18.44
N PRO A 369 29.25 20.76 19.76
CA PRO A 369 29.33 22.12 20.28
C PRO A 369 30.63 22.73 19.77
N GLU A 370 30.55 23.89 19.10
CA GLU A 370 31.75 24.57 18.63
C GLU A 370 32.71 24.73 19.82
N PRO A 371 34.01 24.38 19.66
CA PRO A 371 34.97 24.54 20.73
C PRO A 371 34.94 26.01 21.12
N LYS A 372 34.42 26.32 22.32
CA LYS A 372 34.22 27.70 22.80
C LYS A 372 35.51 28.45 22.52
N LYS A 373 35.49 29.35 21.53
CA LYS A 373 36.64 30.20 21.19
C LYS A 373 37.08 30.80 22.51
N ALA A 374 38.26 30.43 22.97
CA ALA A 374 38.75 30.88 24.27
C ALA A 374 38.66 32.41 24.24
N GLU A 375 37.80 32.98 25.10
CA GLU A 375 37.65 34.43 25.15
C GLU A 375 39.06 35.00 25.30
N PRO A 376 39.50 35.88 24.39
CA PRO A 376 40.86 36.38 24.41
C PRO A 376 41.08 36.99 25.79
N LYS A 377 41.97 36.36 26.58
CA LYS A 377 42.18 36.67 28.00
C LYS A 377 42.18 38.19 28.15
N LYS A 378 41.11 38.72 28.76
CA LYS A 378 40.93 40.16 28.95
C LYS A 378 42.21 40.66 29.62
N PRO A 379 43.00 41.55 28.97
CA PRO A 379 44.28 41.95 29.53
C PRO A 379 44.02 42.56 30.90
N GLU A 380 44.77 42.11 31.91
CA GLU A 380 44.62 42.62 33.26
C GLU A 380 44.77 44.14 33.24
N PRO A 381 43.91 44.90 33.95
CA PRO A 381 43.96 46.34 33.92
C PRO A 381 45.26 46.83 34.55
N LYS A 382 46.22 47.22 33.70
CA LYS A 382 47.42 47.92 34.14
C LYS A 382 47.02 49.18 34.91
N LYS A 383 47.43 49.21 36.17
CA LYS A 383 47.27 50.34 37.10
C LYS A 383 47.86 51.60 36.45
N ALA A 384 47.09 52.70 36.45
CA ALA A 384 47.48 53.92 35.76
C ALA A 384 48.50 54.75 36.58
N GLU A 385 49.44 55.39 35.88
CA GLU A 385 50.08 56.64 36.32
C GLU A 385 49.92 57.73 35.23
N PRO A 386 49.95 59.03 35.58
CA PRO A 386 49.33 60.07 34.74
C PRO A 386 50.28 61.16 34.20
N LYS A 387 49.81 61.87 33.15
CA LYS A 387 50.31 63.16 32.61
C LYS A 387 51.66 63.08 31.83
N LYS A 388 51.97 63.94 30.84
CA LYS A 388 51.40 65.26 30.46
C LYS A 388 51.72 65.68 29.00
N THR A 389 50.80 66.42 28.35
CA THR A 389 51.00 67.49 27.31
C THR A 389 51.75 67.25 25.97
N GLU A 390 51.00 67.29 24.86
CA GLU A 390 51.02 68.29 23.73
C GLU A 390 52.18 69.33 23.60
N PRO A 391 52.48 69.91 22.39
CA PRO A 391 51.50 70.35 21.35
C PRO A 391 51.88 70.40 19.82
N LYS A 392 50.85 70.64 18.98
CA LYS A 392 50.75 71.41 17.68
C LYS A 392 51.46 70.98 16.36
N LYS A 393 50.61 70.69 15.33
CA LYS A 393 50.33 71.40 14.03
C LYS A 393 51.39 72.38 13.44
N PRO A 394 51.45 72.69 12.10
CA PRO A 394 50.42 72.47 11.04
C PRO A 394 50.89 72.19 9.57
N GLU A 395 49.92 72.15 8.62
CA GLU A 395 50.03 72.44 7.15
C GLU A 395 50.88 71.48 6.24
N GLN A 396 50.68 71.35 4.91
CA GLN A 396 49.80 72.01 3.92
C GLN A 396 49.48 71.09 2.69
N GLN A 397 48.61 71.60 1.81
CA GLN A 397 48.39 71.40 0.34
C GLN A 397 49.58 70.85 -0.53
N GLN A 398 49.47 70.41 -1.81
CA GLN A 398 48.38 70.12 -2.79
C GLN A 398 48.95 69.38 -4.05
N ASP A 399 48.03 68.90 -4.91
CA ASP A 399 48.08 68.86 -6.40
C ASP A 399 49.05 67.98 -7.23
N ALA A 400 48.49 67.63 -8.41
CA ALA A 400 49.05 67.18 -9.69
C ALA A 400 49.68 65.76 -9.80
N ASP A 401 49.61 65.03 -10.92
CA ASP A 401 48.74 64.86 -12.12
C ASP A 401 49.55 63.95 -13.09
N ALA A 402 48.91 63.44 -14.16
CA ALA A 402 49.46 62.79 -15.36
C ALA A 402 49.93 61.30 -15.27
N GLY A 403 49.27 60.41 -16.04
CA GLY A 403 49.70 59.01 -16.19
C GLY A 403 48.78 58.03 -16.97
N LYS A 404 48.26 58.42 -18.14
CA LYS A 404 47.55 57.58 -19.16
C LYS A 404 48.37 56.32 -19.62
N GLN A 405 47.90 55.28 -20.34
CA GLN A 405 46.64 54.66 -20.86
C GLN A 405 47.04 53.34 -21.61
N ALA A 406 46.20 52.42 -22.13
CA ALA A 406 44.85 51.90 -21.84
C ALA A 406 44.52 50.70 -22.76
N ALA A 407 43.91 49.61 -22.25
CA ALA A 407 43.23 48.55 -23.04
C ALA A 407 42.25 47.78 -22.11
N ALA A 408 40.92 47.80 -22.27
CA ALA A 408 40.08 47.30 -23.37
C ALA A 408 39.96 45.76 -23.39
N ALA A 409 38.77 45.14 -23.46
CA ALA A 409 37.39 45.66 -23.42
C ALA A 409 36.42 44.59 -22.88
N SER A 410 35.27 45.02 -22.36
CA SER A 410 34.13 44.15 -21.98
C SER A 410 33.02 44.27 -23.03
N ASN A 411 32.33 43.16 -23.34
CA ASN A 411 31.11 43.18 -24.16
C ASN A 411 30.14 42.08 -23.72
N LEU A 412 29.09 42.51 -23.00
CA LEU A 412 27.87 41.76 -22.74
C LEU A 412 26.77 42.28 -23.68
N PRO A 413 25.94 41.43 -24.30
CA PRO A 413 24.69 41.86 -24.91
C PRO A 413 23.48 41.49 -24.02
N GLU A 414 22.88 42.49 -23.39
CA GLU A 414 21.47 42.42 -23.01
C GLU A 414 20.61 42.33 -24.28
N LYS A 415 19.53 41.54 -24.28
CA LYS A 415 18.57 41.51 -25.40
C LYS A 415 17.16 41.83 -24.92
N LYS A 416 16.62 42.93 -25.47
CA LYS A 416 15.33 43.53 -25.11
C LYS A 416 14.13 42.65 -25.47
N LEU A 417 13.09 42.75 -24.65
CA LEU A 417 11.69 42.48 -25.00
C LEU A 417 11.21 43.41 -26.13
N PRO A 418 10.28 42.93 -26.96
CA PRO A 418 9.13 43.75 -27.37
C PRO A 418 7.79 43.06 -27.07
N ALA A 419 6.71 43.85 -26.99
CA ALA A 419 5.40 43.41 -26.53
C ALA A 419 4.34 43.40 -27.65
N LYS A 420 3.32 42.53 -27.46
CA LYS A 420 1.97 42.52 -28.06
C LYS A 420 1.85 42.39 -29.60
N ASN A 421 1.20 41.30 -30.04
CA ASN A 421 -0.11 41.41 -30.68
C ASN A 421 -0.87 40.07 -30.85
N ALA A 422 -2.14 40.07 -30.41
CA ALA A 422 -3.33 39.39 -30.95
C ALA A 422 -3.36 37.84 -31.15
N PRO A 423 -4.57 37.22 -31.13
CA PRO A 423 -4.71 35.77 -30.97
C PRO A 423 -4.76 35.02 -32.31
N ASN A 424 -4.30 33.76 -32.32
CA ASN A 424 -4.58 32.84 -33.43
C ASN A 424 -5.11 31.50 -32.92
N LYS A 425 -6.25 31.07 -33.46
CA LYS A 425 -6.82 29.73 -33.27
C LYS A 425 -6.02 28.74 -34.12
N GLN A 426 -5.49 27.66 -33.54
CA GLN A 426 -5.18 26.46 -34.31
C GLN A 426 -5.68 25.19 -33.61
N ALA A 427 -6.15 24.26 -34.44
CA ALA A 427 -6.88 23.05 -34.08
C ALA A 427 -5.94 21.94 -33.56
N PRO A 428 -6.46 20.92 -32.85
CA PRO A 428 -5.66 19.77 -32.45
C PRO A 428 -5.07 19.03 -33.66
N ALA A 429 -3.78 18.76 -33.61
CA ALA A 429 -3.08 17.99 -34.63
C ALA A 429 -3.63 16.56 -34.70
N LYS A 430 -4.04 16.13 -35.90
CA LYS A 430 -4.43 14.73 -36.14
C LYS A 430 -3.22 13.82 -35.99
N LEU A 431 -3.23 12.97 -34.96
CA LEU A 431 -2.35 11.80 -34.89
C LEU A 431 -2.56 10.94 -36.14
N LYS A 432 -1.55 10.86 -37.00
CA LYS A 432 -1.49 9.88 -38.09
C LYS A 432 -1.37 8.49 -37.47
N LYS A 433 -2.26 7.58 -37.87
CA LYS A 433 -2.13 6.15 -37.57
C LYS A 433 -0.79 5.63 -38.12
N PRO A 434 -0.02 4.82 -37.36
CA PRO A 434 1.06 4.04 -37.95
C PRO A 434 0.51 3.06 -39.00
N GLY A 435 1.33 2.75 -40.00
CA GLY A 435 0.92 2.00 -41.18
C GLY A 435 0.60 0.53 -40.88
N LYS A 436 -0.32 -0.02 -41.68
CA LYS A 436 -0.66 -1.45 -41.70
C LYS A 436 0.42 -2.20 -42.48
N GLU A 437 1.51 -2.57 -41.82
CA GLU A 437 2.58 -3.35 -42.43
C GLU A 437 2.17 -4.82 -42.53
N ALA A 438 2.17 -5.36 -43.74
CA ALA A 438 1.68 -6.71 -44.02
C ALA A 438 2.80 -7.74 -43.79
N ALA A 439 2.74 -8.47 -42.67
CA ALA A 439 3.63 -9.60 -42.44
C ALA A 439 3.34 -10.73 -43.44
N ALA A 440 4.34 -11.08 -44.25
CA ALA A 440 4.28 -12.23 -45.14
C ALA A 440 4.33 -13.55 -44.34
N PRO A 441 3.66 -14.63 -44.80
CA PRO A 441 3.59 -15.88 -44.03
C PRO A 441 4.93 -16.61 -43.99
N SER A 442 5.49 -16.74 -42.79
CA SER A 442 6.63 -17.62 -42.53
C SER A 442 6.21 -19.09 -42.68
N LYS A 443 6.86 -19.81 -43.61
CA LYS A 443 6.66 -21.25 -43.77
C LYS A 443 7.49 -21.99 -42.71
N SER A 444 6.84 -22.46 -41.65
CA SER A 444 7.46 -23.39 -40.71
C SER A 444 7.73 -24.76 -41.38
N PRO A 445 8.88 -25.40 -41.11
CA PRO A 445 9.22 -26.69 -41.71
C PRO A 445 8.39 -27.84 -41.13
N LYS A 446 8.05 -28.79 -42.01
CA LYS A 446 7.29 -30.01 -41.73
C LYS A 446 8.14 -31.00 -40.90
N PRO A 447 7.72 -31.44 -39.71
CA PRO A 447 8.41 -32.51 -39.00
C PRO A 447 8.28 -33.83 -39.78
N ALA A 448 9.38 -34.56 -39.89
CA ALA A 448 9.39 -35.90 -40.47
C ALA A 448 8.70 -36.89 -39.54
N GLY A 449 8.00 -37.88 -40.12
CA GLY A 449 7.29 -38.89 -39.35
C GLY A 449 8.23 -39.93 -38.73
N SER A 450 7.70 -40.63 -37.72
CA SER A 450 8.25 -41.89 -37.22
C SER A 450 7.10 -42.86 -36.94
N ASP A 451 7.02 -43.91 -37.73
CA ASP A 451 6.08 -45.02 -37.54
C ASP A 451 6.56 -45.95 -36.41
N ALA A 452 5.68 -46.28 -35.47
CA ALA A 452 5.79 -47.47 -34.63
C ALA A 452 4.46 -47.79 -33.90
N PRO A 453 3.69 -48.82 -34.30
CA PRO A 453 2.58 -49.31 -33.50
C PRO A 453 3.09 -50.22 -32.37
N ALA A 454 2.73 -49.92 -31.12
CA ALA A 454 3.03 -50.76 -29.97
C ALA A 454 2.18 -52.05 -29.97
N LYS A 455 2.81 -53.20 -29.69
CA LYS A 455 2.14 -54.51 -29.62
C LYS A 455 1.36 -54.69 -28.33
N GLU A 456 0.20 -55.37 -28.42
CA GLU A 456 -0.55 -55.87 -27.28
C GLU A 456 0.27 -56.87 -26.43
N PRO A 457 0.14 -56.85 -25.09
CA PRO A 457 0.60 -57.94 -24.24
C PRO A 457 -0.41 -59.09 -24.25
N LYS A 458 0.04 -60.28 -24.68
CA LYS A 458 -0.76 -61.52 -24.58
C LYS A 458 -1.01 -61.87 -23.11
N LYS A 459 -2.28 -62.14 -22.78
CA LYS A 459 -2.63 -62.89 -21.55
C LYS A 459 -2.15 -64.33 -21.69
N SER A 460 -1.36 -64.81 -20.74
CA SER A 460 -1.14 -66.24 -20.48
C SER A 460 -2.07 -66.71 -19.35
N LYS A 461 -2.42 -68.00 -19.41
CA LYS A 461 -3.14 -68.72 -18.34
C LYS A 461 -2.20 -69.05 -17.17
#